data_AF-A0A524PLT3-F1
#
_entry.id   AF-A0A524PLT3-F1
#
_cell.length_a   1.000
_cell.length_b   1.000
_cell.length_c   1.000
_cell.angle_alpha   90.00
_cell.angle_beta   90.00
_cell.angle_gamma   90.00
#
_symmetry.space_group_name_H-M   'P 1'
#
loop_
_entity.id
_entity.type
_entity.pdbx_description
1 polymer ?
#
loop_
_entity_poly.entity_id
_entity_poly.type
_entity_poly.pdbx_seq_one_letter_code
_entity_poly.pdbx_strand_id
1 'polypeptide(L)'
;LPAGAFHIVYNERVNLPSDIMALAYPRSTLLRCGVTIYTAVWDPGYSGRAEALLVVHNTRGFRLARDARVAQLVFTALGAPVGNGYGGRFKGENLGA
;
A
#
# COMPACT_ATOMS: atom_id res chain seq x y z
N LEU A 1 -12.08 -10.08 -11.56
CA LEU A 1 -12.38 -8.64 -11.39
C LEU A 1 -12.72 -8.07 -12.76
N PRO A 2 -13.93 -7.53 -12.97
CA PRO A 2 -14.23 -6.75 -14.17
C PRO A 2 -13.42 -5.44 -14.20
N ALA A 3 -13.49 -4.70 -15.31
CA ALA A 3 -12.94 -3.34 -15.35
C ALA A 3 -13.63 -2.46 -14.30
N GLY A 4 -12.85 -1.69 -13.52
CA GLY A 4 -13.38 -0.88 -12.43
C GLY A 4 -12.40 -0.64 -11.28
N ALA A 5 -12.90 -0.01 -10.22
CA ALA A 5 -12.17 0.37 -9.02
C ALA A 5 -12.52 -0.56 -7.86
N PHE A 6 -11.50 -1.04 -7.14
CA PHE A 6 -11.64 -1.99 -6.04
C PHE A 6 -10.77 -1.55 -4.87
N HIS A 7 -11.31 -1.66 -3.67
CA HIS A 7 -10.54 -1.47 -2.46
C HIS A 7 -9.87 -2.79 -2.06
N ILE A 8 -8.57 -2.75 -1.74
CA ILE A 8 -7.82 -3.91 -1.29
C ILE A 8 -7.15 -3.62 0.05
N VAL A 9 -7.03 -4.66 0.88
CA VAL A 9 -6.27 -4.64 2.13
C VAL A 9 -5.01 -5.45 1.93
N TYR A 10 -3.86 -4.94 2.35
CA TYR A 10 -2.61 -5.70 2.28
C TYR A 10 -2.56 -6.82 3.33
N ASN A 11 -1.71 -7.82 3.09
CA ASN A 11 -1.51 -8.90 4.03
C ASN A 11 -0.60 -8.50 5.19
N GLU A 12 0.33 -7.59 4.90
CA GLU A 12 1.39 -7.19 5.79
C GLU A 12 0.92 -6.12 6.77
N ARG A 13 1.31 -6.29 8.03
CA ARG A 13 1.37 -5.19 9.00
C ARG A 13 2.70 -4.47 8.81
N VAL A 14 2.66 -3.16 8.60
CA VAL A 14 3.85 -2.31 8.53
C VAL A 14 3.94 -1.50 9.81
N ASN A 15 5.14 -1.43 10.40
CA ASN A 15 5.44 -0.58 11.56
C ASN A 15 6.72 0.20 11.23
N LEU A 16 6.60 1.50 10.98
CA LEU A 16 7.74 2.37 10.68
C LEU A 16 8.23 3.08 11.94
N PRO A 17 9.55 3.16 12.16
CA PRO A 17 10.12 4.06 13.15
C PRO A 17 9.95 5.53 12.72
N SER A 18 10.34 6.48 13.57
CA SER A 18 10.22 7.92 13.30
C SER A 18 11.25 8.47 12.29
N ASP A 19 12.22 7.67 11.86
CA ASP A 19 13.31 8.06 10.97
C ASP A 19 13.27 7.36 9.59
N ILE A 20 12.21 6.60 9.31
CA ILE A 20 12.01 5.92 8.02
C ILE A 20 10.64 6.32 7.46
N MET A 21 10.60 6.65 6.17
CA MET A 21 9.36 6.70 5.38
C MET A 21 9.35 5.59 4.32
N ALA A 22 8.20 5.30 3.72
CA ALA A 22 8.16 4.42 2.54
C ALA A 22 7.19 4.90 1.46
N LEU A 23 7.52 4.58 0.21
CA LEU A 23 6.66 4.75 -0.95
C LEU A 23 6.26 3.38 -1.48
N ALA A 24 4.97 3.19 -1.77
CA ALA A 24 4.49 1.97 -2.42
C ALA A 24 4.37 2.16 -3.92
N TYR A 25 4.89 1.21 -4.69
CA TYR A 25 4.73 1.17 -6.14
C TYR A 25 3.99 -0.10 -6.58
N PRO A 26 3.12 -0.03 -7.60
CA PRO A 26 2.54 -1.22 -8.20
C PRO A 26 3.62 -2.10 -8.84
N ARG A 27 3.40 -3.40 -8.86
CA ARG A 27 4.31 -4.31 -9.59
C ARG A 27 4.15 -4.13 -11.09
N SER A 28 5.29 -4.14 -11.81
CA SER A 28 5.30 -4.04 -13.28
C SER A 28 4.46 -5.13 -13.97
N THR A 29 4.30 -6.30 -13.35
CA THR A 29 3.41 -7.36 -13.84
C THR A 29 1.94 -6.95 -13.85
N LEU A 30 1.46 -6.18 -12.86
CA LEU A 30 0.09 -5.64 -12.88
C LEU A 30 -0.05 -4.63 -14.02
N LEU A 31 0.92 -3.72 -14.15
CA LEU A 31 0.89 -2.67 -15.17
C LEU A 31 0.81 -3.26 -16.59
N ARG A 32 1.55 -4.34 -16.86
CA ARG A 32 1.50 -5.09 -18.13
C ARG A 32 0.16 -5.79 -18.39
N CYS A 33 -0.66 -5.98 -17.35
CA CYS A 33 -2.00 -6.55 -17.45
C CYS A 33 -3.11 -5.49 -17.55
N GLY A 34 -2.77 -4.20 -17.67
CA GLY A 34 -3.76 -3.11 -17.65
C GLY A 34 -4.41 -2.93 -16.28
N VAL A 35 -3.64 -3.17 -15.21
CA VAL A 35 -4.08 -3.00 -13.82
C VAL A 35 -3.05 -2.17 -13.08
N THR A 36 -3.49 -1.28 -12.21
CA THR A 36 -2.60 -0.51 -11.34
C THR A 36 -3.10 -0.49 -9.90
N ILE A 37 -2.20 -0.14 -8.98
CA ILE A 37 -2.52 0.17 -7.60
C ILE A 37 -2.20 1.64 -7.40
N TYR A 38 -3.18 2.42 -6.95
CA TYR A 38 -2.98 3.77 -6.45
C TYR A 38 -2.72 3.69 -4.95
N THR A 39 -1.62 4.30 -4.53
CA THR A 39 -1.09 4.24 -3.17
C THR A 39 -0.82 5.65 -2.65
N ALA A 40 -0.61 5.75 -1.34
CA ALA A 40 -0.13 6.96 -0.68
C ALA A 40 1.27 6.72 -0.10
N VAL A 41 1.72 7.66 0.74
CA VAL A 41 2.99 7.57 1.48
C VAL A 41 2.76 6.83 2.78
N TRP A 42 3.73 6.02 3.21
CA TRP A 42 3.81 5.54 4.58
C TRP A 42 4.69 6.51 5.35
N ASP A 43 4.04 7.34 6.16
CA ASP A 43 4.70 8.35 6.96
C ASP A 43 5.51 7.72 8.11
N PRO A 44 6.62 8.35 8.55
CA PRO A 44 7.38 7.91 9.72
C PRO A 44 6.49 7.77 10.96
N GLY A 45 6.62 6.68 11.69
CA GLY A 45 5.75 6.35 12.82
C GLY A 45 4.39 5.73 12.46
N TYR A 46 4.11 5.47 11.17
CA TYR A 46 2.94 4.70 10.76
C TYR A 46 3.00 3.27 11.31
N SER A 47 1.88 2.77 11.82
CA SER A 47 1.69 1.37 12.21
C SER A 47 0.30 0.95 11.78
N GLY A 48 0.16 -0.12 11.01
CA GLY A 48 -1.14 -0.54 10.48
C GLY A 48 -1.05 -1.60 9.40
N ARG A 49 -2.20 -2.11 8.98
CA ARG A 49 -2.36 -2.94 7.79
C ARG A 49 -3.10 -2.11 6.73
N ALA A 50 -2.29 -1.45 5.91
CA ALA A 50 -2.74 -0.46 4.96
C ALA A 50 -3.72 -1.01 3.91
N GLU A 51 -4.43 -0.07 3.31
CA GLU A 51 -5.35 -0.30 2.20
C GLU A 51 -4.87 0.45 0.95
N ALA A 52 -5.34 0.04 -0.21
CA ALA A 52 -5.06 0.71 -1.46
C ALA A 52 -6.20 0.58 -2.46
N LEU A 53 -6.17 1.45 -3.47
CA LEU A 53 -7.12 1.42 -4.57
C LEU A 53 -6.51 0.64 -5.74
N LEU A 54 -7.06 -0.54 -6.03
CA LEU A 54 -6.76 -1.31 -7.23
C LEU A 54 -7.71 -0.88 -8.36
N VAL A 55 -7.16 -0.54 -9.52
CA VAL A 55 -7.97 -0.21 -10.70
C VAL A 55 -7.64 -1.16 -11.85
N VAL A 56 -8.67 -1.82 -12.38
CA VAL A 56 -8.60 -2.67 -13.56
C VAL A 56 -9.05 -1.84 -14.76
N HIS A 57 -8.09 -1.44 -15.60
CA HIS A 57 -8.37 -0.79 -16.88
C HIS A 57 -8.62 -1.79 -18.01
N ASN A 58 -8.12 -3.03 -17.87
CA ASN A 58 -8.28 -4.07 -18.86
C ASN A 58 -9.76 -4.45 -19.03
N THR A 59 -10.32 -4.19 -20.21
CA THR A 59 -11.73 -4.46 -20.55
C THR A 59 -12.08 -5.95 -20.57
N ARG A 60 -11.09 -6.84 -20.69
CA ARG A 60 -11.26 -8.29 -20.56
C ARG A 60 -11.26 -8.78 -19.10
N GLY A 61 -11.12 -7.86 -18.15
CA GLY A 61 -11.02 -8.15 -16.73
C GLY A 61 -9.63 -8.65 -16.31
N PHE A 62 -9.52 -9.00 -15.03
CA PHE A 62 -8.29 -9.48 -14.41
C PHE A 62 -8.59 -10.52 -13.32
N ARG A 63 -7.76 -11.56 -13.24
CA ARG A 63 -7.83 -12.56 -12.16
C ARG A 63 -6.70 -12.29 -11.17
N LEU A 64 -7.08 -11.90 -9.95
CA LEU A 64 -6.16 -11.72 -8.84
C LEU A 64 -6.31 -12.91 -7.89
N ALA A 65 -5.22 -13.62 -7.62
CA ALA A 65 -5.21 -14.66 -6.59
C ALA A 65 -5.18 -14.02 -5.21
N ARG A 66 -5.76 -14.71 -4.21
CA ARG A 66 -5.57 -14.34 -2.80
C ARG A 66 -4.07 -14.33 -2.50
N ASP A 67 -3.63 -13.37 -1.68
CA ASP A 67 -2.24 -13.21 -1.24
C ASP A 67 -1.23 -12.95 -2.36
N ALA A 68 -1.70 -12.61 -3.56
CA ALA A 68 -0.83 -12.22 -4.64
C ALA A 68 -0.09 -10.93 -4.27
N ARG A 69 1.23 -10.92 -4.48
CA ARG A 69 2.05 -9.71 -4.38
C ARG A 69 1.58 -8.70 -5.43
N VAL A 70 1.06 -7.55 -4.99
CA VAL A 70 0.48 -6.50 -5.86
C VAL A 70 1.25 -5.19 -5.85
N ALA A 71 1.97 -4.90 -4.76
CA ALA A 71 2.78 -3.70 -4.59
C ALA A 71 4.16 -4.05 -4.01
N GLN A 72 5.06 -3.08 -3.99
CA GLN A 72 6.36 -3.14 -3.33
C GLN A 72 6.61 -1.83 -2.59
N LEU A 73 7.19 -1.91 -1.39
CA LEU A 73 7.59 -0.74 -0.62
C LEU A 73 9.06 -0.42 -0.89
N VAL A 74 9.34 0.86 -1.12
CA VAL A 74 10.68 1.44 -1.17
C VAL A 74 10.83 2.29 0.08
N PHE A 75 11.76 1.89 0.96
CA PHE A 75 12.02 2.58 2.21
C PHE A 75 13.12 3.62 2.04
N THR A 76 12.92 4.78 2.66
CA THR A 76 13.86 5.90 2.62
C THR A 76 14.16 6.34 4.05
N ALA A 77 15.45 6.37 4.39
CA ALA A 77 15.91 6.95 5.64
C ALA A 77 15.82 8.47 5.60
N LEU A 78 15.34 9.06 6.69
CA LEU A 78 15.29 10.50 6.88
C LEU A 78 16.63 11.01 7.41
N GLY A 79 16.91 12.30 7.18
CA GLY A 79 18.12 12.94 7.71
C GLY A 79 18.14 13.02 9.25
N ALA A 80 16.97 12.97 9.90
CA ALA A 80 16.79 12.88 11.34
C ALA A 80 15.42 12.28 11.66
N PRO A 81 15.21 11.70 12.87
CA PRO A 81 13.90 11.27 13.32
C PRO A 81 12.91 12.45 13.37
N VAL A 82 11.66 12.21 12.96
CA VAL A 82 10.60 13.23 13.11
C VAL A 82 10.25 13.45 14.58
N GLY A 83 9.99 14.71 14.95
CA GLY A 83 9.59 15.05 16.32
C GLY A 83 8.23 14.48 16.72
N ASN A 84 7.29 14.40 15.76
CA ASN A 84 5.99 13.75 15.92
C ASN A 84 5.79 12.76 14.77
N GLY A 85 5.71 11.47 15.10
CA GLY A 85 5.36 10.43 14.12
C GLY A 85 3.91 10.53 13.67
N TYR A 86 3.55 9.71 12.68
CA TYR A 86 2.19 9.65 12.15
C TYR A 86 1.15 9.49 13.27
N GLY A 87 0.23 10.45 13.33
CA GLY A 87 -0.88 10.51 14.29
C GLY A 87 -2.24 10.65 13.61
N GLY A 88 -2.33 10.29 12.32
CA GLY A 88 -3.56 10.37 11.56
C GLY A 88 -4.59 9.31 11.95
N ARG A 89 -5.83 9.48 11.46
CA ARG A 89 -6.99 8.62 11.76
C ARG A 89 -6.76 7.14 11.42
N PHE A 90 -5.91 6.84 10.44
CA PHE A 90 -5.64 5.48 9.97
C PHE A 90 -4.52 4.76 10.75
N LYS A 91 -4.00 5.39 11.81
CA LYS A 91 -3.02 4.73 12.68
C LYS A 91 -3.67 3.52 13.37
N GLY A 92 -3.05 2.36 13.24
CA GLY A 92 -3.54 1.10 13.79
C GLY A 92 -4.66 0.45 12.97
N GLU A 93 -4.88 0.88 11.72
CA GLU A 93 -5.93 0.32 10.88
C GLU A 93 -5.74 -1.19 10.60
N ASN A 94 -6.87 -1.91 10.52
CA ASN A 94 -6.95 -3.32 10.11
C ASN A 94 -6.00 -4.28 10.85
N LEU A 95 -5.66 -3.98 12.10
CA LEU A 95 -4.80 -4.84 12.92
C LEU A 95 -5.53 -6.03 13.55
N GLY A 96 -6.87 -6.04 13.52
CA GLY A 96 -7.69 -7.04 14.22
C GLY A 96 -7.61 -6.91 15.75
N ALA A 97 -8.44 -7.70 16.44
CA ALA A 97 -8.19 -8.10 17.81
C ALA A 97 -7.31 -9.35 17.82
#